data_AF-A0A377LW50-F1
#
_entry.id   AF-A0A377LW50-F1
#
_cell.length_a   1.000
_cell.length_b   1.000
_cell.length_c   1.000
_cell.angle_alpha   90.00
_cell.angle_beta   90.00
_cell.angle_gamma   90.00
#
_symmetry.space_group_name_H-M   'P 1'
#
loop_
_entity.id
_entity.type
_entity.pdbx_description
1 polymer ?
#
loop_
_entity_poly.entity_id
_entity_poly.type
_entity_poly.pdbx_seq_one_letter_code
_entity_poly.pdbx_strand_id
1 'polypeptide(L)'
;MVAKSSDIQPTLESLKGKRVGVLQGTTQETYGNEHWAPKGIEIVSYQGQENIYADLTAGRIDAAFQDEVAASEGFLKTPVGKDYKFGGHPLKM
;
A
#
# COMPACT_ATOMS: atom_id res chain seq x y z
N MET A 1 0.26 -2.93 -2.90
CA MET A 1 -0.62 -2.83 -4.10
C MET A 1 -0.61 -1.42 -4.64
N VAL A 2 -0.77 -1.28 -5.95
CA VAL A 2 -0.80 -0.01 -6.71
C VAL A 2 -1.75 -0.14 -7.89
N ALA A 3 -2.17 0.97 -8.50
CA ALA A 3 -2.91 0.93 -9.75
C ALA A 3 -2.09 0.28 -10.88
N LYS A 4 -2.73 -0.41 -11.84
CA LYS A 4 -2.02 -1.08 -12.94
C LYS A 4 -1.22 -0.11 -13.82
N SER A 5 -1.73 1.10 -13.99
CA SER A 5 -1.07 2.20 -14.69
C SER A 5 0.08 2.84 -13.91
N SER A 6 0.24 2.50 -12.64
CA SER A 6 1.32 3.02 -11.80
C SER A 6 2.60 2.20 -11.99
N ASP A 7 3.73 2.91 -12.01
CA ASP A 7 5.08 2.34 -12.00
C ASP A 7 5.68 2.32 -10.60
N ILE A 8 4.90 2.64 -9.56
CA ILE A 8 5.36 2.64 -8.17
C ILE A 8 5.95 1.26 -7.81
N GLN A 9 7.19 1.30 -7.32
CA GLN A 9 7.94 0.16 -6.79
C GLN A 9 8.08 0.28 -5.26
N PRO A 10 8.28 -0.83 -4.51
CA PRO A 10 8.58 -0.80 -3.09
C PRO A 10 10.03 -0.36 -2.81
N THR A 11 10.45 0.74 -3.43
CA THR A 11 11.76 1.36 -3.25
C THR A 11 11.56 2.77 -2.69
N LEU A 12 12.55 3.25 -1.94
CA LEU A 12 12.50 4.58 -1.34
C LEU A 12 12.36 5.69 -2.38
N GLU A 13 13.05 5.55 -3.51
CA GLU A 13 12.99 6.51 -4.61
C GLU A 13 11.59 6.61 -5.19
N SER A 14 10.95 5.47 -5.44
CA SER A 14 9.63 5.42 -6.06
C SER A 14 8.50 5.87 -5.11
N LEU A 15 8.66 5.58 -3.82
CA LEU A 15 7.66 5.91 -2.79
C LEU A 15 7.80 7.33 -2.24
N LYS A 16 8.93 8.02 -2.46
CA LYS A 16 9.14 9.36 -1.89
C LYS A 16 8.03 10.34 -2.32
N GLY A 17 7.44 11.04 -1.35
CA GLY A 17 6.31 11.95 -1.57
C GLY A 17 5.01 11.25 -1.96
N LYS A 18 4.91 9.92 -1.84
CA LYS A 18 3.69 9.15 -2.01
C LYS A 18 3.03 8.88 -0.67
N ARG A 19 1.71 8.71 -0.71
CA ARG A 19 0.87 8.27 0.41
C ARG A 19 0.71 6.77 0.35
N VAL A 20 1.15 6.09 1.40
CA VAL A 20 1.10 4.63 1.53
C VAL A 20 0.16 4.26 2.66
N GLY A 21 -0.96 3.64 2.31
CA GLY A 21 -1.92 3.13 3.27
C GLY A 21 -1.44 1.84 3.94
N VAL A 22 -1.57 1.79 5.26
CA VAL A 22 -1.25 0.63 6.11
C VAL A 22 -2.38 0.37 7.09
N LEU A 23 -2.52 -0.88 7.53
CA LEU A 23 -3.46 -1.24 8.60
C LEU A 23 -2.82 -0.94 9.96
N GLN A 24 -3.55 -0.28 10.85
CA GLN A 24 -3.05 0.07 12.17
C GLN A 24 -2.71 -1.19 12.99
N GLY A 25 -1.62 -1.12 13.76
CA GLY A 25 -1.17 -2.19 14.65
C GLY A 25 -0.46 -3.34 13.92
N THR A 26 -0.16 -3.17 12.64
CA THR A 26 0.55 -4.19 11.85
C THR A 26 2.05 -3.95 11.77
N THR A 27 2.79 -5.01 11.42
CA THR A 27 4.24 -4.90 11.17
C THR A 27 4.53 -3.95 10.01
N GLN A 28 3.64 -3.85 9.02
CA GLN A 28 3.75 -2.91 7.91
C GLN A 28 3.65 -1.45 8.34
N GLU A 29 2.78 -1.14 9.32
CA GLU A 29 2.70 0.20 9.90
C GLU A 29 4.01 0.56 10.62
N THR A 30 4.49 -0.31 11.51
CA THR A 30 5.75 -0.10 12.22
C THR A 30 6.90 0.11 11.24
N TYR A 31 7.04 -0.78 10.25
CA TYR A 31 8.09 -0.70 9.24
C TYR A 31 8.01 0.61 8.44
N GLY A 32 6.81 0.99 7.97
CA GLY A 32 6.60 2.24 7.23
C GLY A 32 6.98 3.46 8.08
N ASN A 33 6.54 3.50 9.33
CA ASN A 33 6.84 4.61 10.22
C ASN A 33 8.34 4.73 10.56
N GLU A 34 9.05 3.61 10.73
CA GLU A 34 10.47 3.62 11.09
C GLU A 34 11.39 3.85 9.88
N HIS A 35 11.07 3.29 8.72
CA HIS A 35 11.99 3.26 7.58
C HIS A 35 11.61 4.17 6.42
N TRP A 36 10.32 4.53 6.29
CA TRP A 36 9.79 5.28 5.15
C TRP A 36 9.38 6.70 5.52
N ALA A 37 8.66 6.88 6.64
CA ALA A 37 8.22 8.19 7.09
C ALA A 37 9.38 9.20 7.25
N PRO A 38 10.53 8.85 7.88
CA PRO A 38 11.65 9.78 8.03
C PRO A 38 12.31 10.16 6.70
N LYS A 39 11.98 9.45 5.61
CA LYS A 39 12.51 9.68 4.26
C LYS A 39 11.54 10.44 3.36
N GLY A 40 10.43 10.92 3.91
CA GLY A 40 9.44 11.74 3.22
C GLY A 40 8.36 10.95 2.48
N ILE A 41 8.07 9.73 2.93
CA ILE A 41 6.93 8.93 2.47
C ILE A 41 5.81 9.13 3.48
N GLU A 42 4.60 9.45 3.04
CA GLU A 42 3.47 9.66 3.95
C GLU A 42 2.83 8.32 4.29
N ILE A 43 2.89 7.92 5.57
CA ILE A 43 2.26 6.69 6.05
C ILE A 43 0.87 7.03 6.57
N VAL A 44 -0.14 6.48 5.92
CA VAL A 44 -1.54 6.72 6.28
C VAL A 44 -2.08 5.46 6.96
N SER A 45 -2.33 5.55 8.26
CA SER A 45 -2.81 4.44 9.07
C SER A 45 -4.32 4.36 9.09
N TYR A 46 -4.88 3.17 8.85
CA TYR A 46 -6.31 2.92 8.81
C TYR A 46 -6.71 1.87 9.84
N GLN A 47 -7.92 2.01 10.41
CA GLN A 47 -8.49 1.04 11.35
C GLN A 47 -8.98 -0.25 10.69
N GLY A 48 -9.23 -0.22 9.37
CA GLY A 48 -9.86 -1.31 8.63
C GLY A 48 -9.36 -1.40 7.21
N GLN A 49 -9.30 -2.62 6.70
CA GLN A 49 -8.73 -2.94 5.39
C GLN A 49 -9.57 -2.36 4.24
N GLU A 50 -10.88 -2.34 4.41
CA GLU A 50 -11.85 -1.77 3.49
C GLU A 50 -11.65 -0.27 3.27
N ASN A 51 -11.19 0.46 4.30
CA ASN A 51 -10.90 1.90 4.19
C ASN A 51 -9.65 2.15 3.36
N ILE A 52 -8.64 1.27 3.46
CA ILE A 52 -7.44 1.32 2.61
C ILE A 52 -7.85 1.12 1.15
N TYR A 53 -8.70 0.14 0.86
CA TYR A 53 -9.16 -0.14 -0.50
C TYR A 53 -10.03 1.01 -1.06
N ALA A 54 -10.93 1.56 -0.26
CA ALA A 54 -11.74 2.71 -0.65
C ALA A 54 -10.85 3.93 -0.98
N ASP A 55 -9.83 4.22 -0.18
CA ASP A 55 -8.94 5.35 -0.43
C ASP A 55 -7.98 5.11 -1.58
N LEU A 56 -7.52 3.87 -1.77
CA LEU A 56 -6.72 3.50 -2.93
C LEU A 56 -7.52 3.69 -4.22
N THR A 57 -8.79 3.24 -4.22
CA THR A 57 -9.68 3.37 -5.39
C THR A 57 -10.11 4.80 -5.67
N ALA A 58 -10.22 5.63 -4.63
CA ALA A 58 -10.49 7.06 -4.77
C ALA A 58 -9.25 7.89 -5.14
N GLY A 59 -8.06 7.31 -5.19
CA GLY A 59 -6.80 8.04 -5.41
C GLY A 59 -6.39 8.92 -4.22
N ARG A 60 -6.93 8.67 -3.03
CA ARG A 60 -6.55 9.33 -1.77
C ARG A 60 -5.28 8.75 -1.15
N ILE A 61 -4.86 7.58 -1.59
CA ILE A 61 -3.51 7.04 -1.36
C ILE A 61 -2.97 6.49 -2.68
N ASP A 62 -1.66 6.47 -2.81
CA ASP A 62 -0.99 6.09 -4.06
C ASP A 62 -0.59 4.61 -4.07
N ALA A 63 -0.41 4.02 -2.88
CA ALA A 63 -0.10 2.62 -2.68
C ALA A 63 -0.69 2.11 -1.36
N ALA A 64 -0.82 0.78 -1.23
CA ALA A 64 -1.15 0.12 0.02
C ALA A 64 -0.09 -0.93 0.37
N PHE A 65 0.41 -0.94 1.60
CA PHE A 65 1.41 -1.88 2.09
C PHE A 65 0.77 -2.81 3.13
N GLN A 66 0.70 -4.10 2.80
CA GLN A 66 -0.03 -5.13 3.56
C GLN A 66 0.49 -6.53 3.20
N ASP A 67 -0.03 -7.56 3.86
CA ASP A 67 0.25 -8.97 3.53
C ASP A 67 -0.19 -9.35 2.10
N GLU A 68 0.60 -10.17 1.41
CA GLU A 68 0.38 -10.52 0.02
C GLU A 68 -0.89 -11.37 -0.19
N VAL A 69 -1.14 -12.33 0.71
CA VAL A 69 -2.31 -13.21 0.62
C VAL A 69 -3.58 -12.41 0.90
N ALA A 70 -3.57 -11.55 1.93
CA ALA A 70 -4.67 -10.65 2.23
C ALA A 70 -5.00 -9.71 1.07
N ALA A 71 -3.98 -9.13 0.43
CA ALA A 71 -4.14 -8.30 -0.77
C ALA A 71 -4.72 -9.09 -1.96
N SER A 72 -4.21 -10.30 -2.21
CA SER A 72 -4.68 -11.17 -3.30
C SER A 72 -6.15 -11.53 -3.14
N GLU A 73 -6.49 -12.20 -2.03
CA GLU A 73 -7.82 -12.76 -1.82
C GLU A 73 -8.85 -11.67 -1.49
N GLY A 74 -8.46 -10.66 -0.70
CA GLY A 74 -9.34 -9.61 -0.22
C GLY A 74 -9.59 -8.47 -1.21
N PHE A 75 -8.78 -8.35 -2.26
CA PHE A 75 -8.90 -7.23 -3.20
C PHE A 75 -8.59 -7.59 -4.64
N LEU A 76 -7.39 -8.05 -4.97
CA LEU A 76 -6.94 -8.19 -6.37
C LEU A 76 -7.76 -9.20 -7.19
N LYS A 77 -8.28 -10.25 -6.54
CA LYS A 77 -9.17 -11.24 -7.18
C LYS A 77 -10.63 -10.80 -7.26
N THR A 78 -10.99 -9.66 -6.68
CA THR A 78 -12.36 -9.12 -6.71
C THR A 78 -12.60 -8.25 -7.95
N PRO A 79 -13.86 -7.92 -8.29
CA PRO A 79 -14.16 -6.96 -9.35
C PRO A 79 -13.52 -5.58 -9.13
N VAL A 80 -13.42 -5.12 -7.88
CA VAL A 80 -12.88 -3.79 -7.53
C VAL A 80 -11.36 -3.73 -7.74
N GLY A 81 -10.66 -4.84 -7.47
CA GLY A 81 -9.20 -4.92 -7.62
C GLY A 81 -8.72 -5.12 -9.06
N LYS A 82 -9.61 -5.22 -10.05
CA LYS A 82 -9.25 -5.54 -11.44
C LYS A 82 -8.27 -4.55 -12.06
N ASP A 83 -8.29 -3.29 -11.64
CA ASP A 83 -7.40 -2.24 -12.15
C ASP A 83 -6.15 -2.03 -11.28
N TYR A 84 -5.87 -2.98 -10.38
CA TYR A 84 -4.75 -2.93 -9.45
C TYR A 84 -3.82 -4.13 -9.60
N LYS A 85 -2.61 -3.99 -9.07
CA LYS A 85 -1.56 -5.00 -9.09
C LYS A 85 -0.70 -4.92 -7.83
N PHE A 86 0.14 -5.93 -7.61
CA PHE A 86 1.28 -5.79 -6.72
C PHE A 86 2.26 -4.74 -7.27
N GLY A 87 2.85 -3.96 -6.37
CA GLY A 87 3.75 -2.87 -6.75
C GLY A 87 5.17 -3.32 -7.11
N GLY A 88 5.42 -4.60 -7.35
CA GLY A 88 6.76 -5.15 -7.49
C GLY A 88 6.96 -6.37 -6.58
N HIS A 89 8.20 -6.72 -6.31
CA HIS A 89 8.53 -7.86 -5.45
C HIS A 89 8.21 -7.58 -3.98
N PRO A 90 7.81 -8.61 -3.20
CA PRO A 90 7.61 -8.47 -1.76
C PRO A 90 8.86 -7.95 -1.05
N LEU A 91 8.64 -7.06 -0.08
CA LEU A 91 9.70 -6.64 0.84
C LEU A 91 10.00 -7.79 1.79
N LYS A 92 11.29 -8.05 2.02
CA LYS A 92 11.74 -8.90 3.11
C LYS A 92 11.88 -8.02 4.35
N MET A 93 11.05 -8.27 5.36
CA MET A 93 11.01 -7.55 6.63
C MET A 93 10.99 -8.54 7.78
#